data_AF-A0A9W7VXK7-F1
#
_entry.id   AF-A0A9W7VXK7-F1
#
_cell.length_a   1.000
_cell.length_b   1.000
_cell.length_c   1.000
_cell.angle_alpha   90.00
_cell.angle_beta   90.00
_cell.angle_gamma   90.00
#
_symmetry.space_group_name_H-M   'P 1'
#
loop_
_entity.id
_entity.type
_entity.pdbx_description
1 polymer ?
#
loop_
_entity_poly.entity_id
_entity_poly.type
_entity_poly.pdbx_seq_one_letter_code
_entity_poly.pdbx_strand_id
1 'polypeptide(L)'
;MPRTRQQTGAVATRCYAEFDDEDLETGDARDERYSGLHERGKKSRTGDDGFTLWTASSRWNNKASKYAQVVEVHHGEEFKLEPMLMTEGPLKGRRVLVLEPVVRTEHFRFLDLPPELRSMIYDLVLVHQSGKVDIQTYQPRGFDRRPVQKGYTEQRNHWKQRWDRDAGKWDNQIPSAASMLRVNKQMLGETAPILYGRHTFRFDKMSDAHCFLRTISSMRKHLRHLNFGTICHYWGCYNKKSTPAIFRMLVDAKQLQSIAICHKWVCGRIPRHWQCKCPDPEVFVADSASLLRAVHKRQKELETGPAAVSLFRVQGGTTCNPCENATGTATGECSCRSKKCDSLDQHNKDVRSKLRKLVREQLSIKA
;
A
#
# COMPACT_ATOMS: atom_id res chain seq x y z
N MET A 1 -12.94 22.70 -28.52
CA MET A 1 -11.50 22.64 -28.19
C MET A 1 -10.78 21.92 -29.33
N PRO A 2 -10.12 22.64 -30.25
CA PRO A 2 -9.41 22.00 -31.36
C PRO A 2 -8.07 21.44 -30.86
N ARG A 3 -7.75 20.20 -31.21
CA ARG A 3 -6.45 19.58 -30.94
C ARG A 3 -5.43 20.09 -31.96
N THR A 4 -4.50 20.92 -31.50
CA THR A 4 -3.30 21.31 -32.25
C THR A 4 -2.37 20.11 -32.38
N ARG A 5 -2.09 19.71 -33.62
CA ARG A 5 -1.15 18.65 -33.98
C ARG A 5 0.26 19.24 -33.91
N GLN A 6 1.01 18.94 -32.87
CA GLN A 6 2.44 19.28 -32.80
C GLN A 6 3.20 18.43 -33.83
N GLN A 7 3.80 19.09 -34.82
CA GLN A 7 4.81 18.48 -35.68
C GLN A 7 6.12 18.43 -34.87
N THR A 8 6.53 17.24 -34.47
CA THR A 8 7.88 16.99 -33.95
C THR A 8 8.83 16.92 -35.13
N GLY A 9 9.68 17.94 -35.27
CA GLY A 9 10.81 17.88 -36.22
C GLY A 9 11.77 16.77 -35.79
N ALA A 10 11.98 15.79 -36.66
CA ALA A 10 12.98 14.75 -36.45
C ALA A 10 14.38 15.38 -36.55
N VAL A 11 15.16 15.27 -35.48
CA VAL A 11 16.58 15.65 -35.49
C VAL A 11 17.37 14.42 -35.94
N ALA A 12 17.89 14.46 -37.16
CA ALA A 12 18.79 13.42 -37.66
C ALA A 12 20.13 13.53 -36.94
N THR A 13 20.46 12.55 -36.10
CA THR A 13 21.77 12.46 -35.44
C THR A 13 22.64 11.53 -36.27
N ARG A 14 23.75 12.04 -36.83
CA ARG A 14 24.79 11.22 -37.46
C ARG A 14 25.74 10.75 -36.37
N CYS A 15 25.78 9.44 -36.13
CA CYS A 15 26.80 8.82 -35.30
C CYS A 15 27.84 8.14 -36.19
N TYR A 16 29.12 8.35 -35.91
CA TYR A 16 30.23 7.62 -36.51
C TYR A 16 30.67 6.55 -35.50
N ALA A 17 30.59 5.28 -35.87
CA ALA A 17 31.22 4.20 -35.12
C ALA A 17 32.60 3.95 -35.74
N GLU A 18 33.65 4.39 -35.05
CA GLU A 18 35.02 4.07 -35.41
C GLU A 18 35.39 2.75 -34.75
N PHE A 19 35.86 1.80 -35.56
CA PHE A 19 36.45 0.56 -35.07
C PHE A 19 37.96 0.71 -35.23
N ASP A 20 38.66 0.73 -34.12
CA ASP A 20 40.12 0.65 -34.12
C ASP A 20 40.49 -0.82 -34.18
N ASP A 21 41.06 -1.22 -35.32
CA ASP A 21 41.70 -2.51 -35.48
C ASP A 21 43.16 -2.34 -35.05
N GLU A 22 43.43 -2.48 -33.76
CA GLU A 22 44.79 -2.78 -33.28
C GLU A 22 44.97 -4.31 -33.21
N ASP A 23 46.11 -4.74 -33.78
CA ASP A 23 46.70 -6.08 -33.76
C ASP A 23 46.04 -7.19 -34.59
N LEU A 24 46.31 -7.14 -35.91
CA LEU A 24 46.43 -8.35 -36.74
C LEU A 24 47.77 -8.30 -37.48
N GLU A 25 48.71 -9.15 -37.03
CA GLU A 25 50.03 -9.33 -37.63
C GLU A 25 49.91 -9.75 -39.11
N THR A 26 50.70 -9.07 -39.94
CA THR A 26 50.80 -9.20 -41.39
C THR A 26 51.47 -10.50 -41.81
N GLY A 27 50.83 -11.23 -42.73
CA GLY A 27 51.40 -12.36 -43.45
C GLY A 27 51.23 -12.20 -44.97
N ASP A 28 52.36 -11.91 -45.62
CA ASP A 28 52.76 -12.10 -47.02
C ASP A 28 51.89 -11.67 -48.21
N ALA A 29 52.61 -10.96 -49.09
CA ALA A 29 52.21 -10.44 -50.37
C ALA A 29 51.96 -11.53 -51.42
N ARG A 30 50.94 -11.31 -52.27
CA ARG A 30 51.01 -11.64 -53.69
C ARG A 30 50.15 -10.71 -54.54
N ASP A 31 50.78 -10.30 -55.62
CA ASP A 31 50.34 -9.50 -56.75
C ASP A 31 49.30 -10.27 -57.58
N GLU A 32 48.19 -9.63 -57.96
CA GLU A 32 47.54 -9.89 -59.24
C GLU A 32 46.47 -8.84 -59.58
N ARG A 33 46.56 -8.32 -60.82
CA ARG A 33 45.64 -7.40 -61.47
C ARG A 33 44.29 -8.09 -61.70
N TYR A 34 43.18 -7.39 -61.49
CA TYR A 34 41.99 -7.63 -62.32
C TYR A 34 41.09 -6.40 -62.46
N SER A 35 40.66 -6.22 -63.70
CA SER A 35 39.89 -5.13 -64.30
C SER A 35 38.45 -5.00 -63.80
N GLY A 36 37.93 -3.77 -63.88
CA GLY A 36 36.59 -3.39 -63.45
C GLY A 36 35.43 -4.11 -64.14
N LEU A 37 34.34 -4.23 -63.39
CA LEU A 37 33.02 -4.59 -63.86
C LEU A 37 31.99 -3.68 -63.18
N HIS A 38 31.20 -2.99 -64.01
CA HIS A 38 29.97 -2.31 -63.63
C HIS A 38 28.89 -3.36 -63.38
N GLU A 39 28.53 -3.62 -62.13
CA GLU A 39 27.33 -4.40 -61.82
C GLU A 39 26.10 -3.47 -61.67
N ARG A 40 25.13 -3.67 -62.57
CA ARG A 40 23.77 -3.15 -62.45
C ARG A 40 23.05 -3.93 -61.35
N GLY A 41 22.70 -3.25 -60.26
CA GLY A 41 21.85 -3.80 -59.20
C GLY A 41 20.48 -4.23 -59.74
N LYS A 42 20.13 -5.51 -59.55
CA LYS A 42 18.79 -6.05 -59.75
C LYS A 42 17.88 -5.53 -58.64
N LYS A 43 16.78 -4.86 -59.01
CA LYS A 43 15.71 -4.47 -58.06
C LYS A 43 14.96 -5.73 -57.62
N SER A 44 15.06 -6.10 -56.34
CA SER A 44 14.18 -7.12 -55.76
C SER A 44 12.81 -6.51 -55.47
N ARG A 45 11.75 -7.29 -55.69
CA ARG A 45 10.36 -6.93 -55.38
C ARG A 45 10.21 -6.65 -53.89
N THR A 46 9.60 -5.51 -53.56
CA THR A 46 9.21 -5.09 -52.22
C THR A 46 8.05 -5.94 -51.70
N GLY A 47 8.30 -6.72 -50.64
CA GLY A 47 7.27 -7.16 -49.71
C GLY A 47 6.85 -5.98 -48.83
N ASP A 48 5.59 -5.98 -48.41
CA ASP A 48 4.87 -4.89 -47.75
C ASP A 48 5.26 -4.68 -46.27
N ASP A 49 6.39 -5.28 -45.87
CA ASP A 49 6.97 -5.26 -44.53
C ASP A 49 8.22 -4.36 -44.45
N GLY A 50 8.33 -3.34 -45.30
CA GLY A 50 9.20 -2.15 -45.11
C GLY A 50 10.71 -2.36 -44.92
N PHE A 51 11.20 -3.61 -44.85
CA PHE A 51 12.59 -3.97 -44.65
C PHE A 51 13.16 -4.55 -45.95
N THR A 52 13.56 -3.66 -46.86
CA THR A 52 14.45 -4.08 -47.95
C THR A 52 15.86 -4.19 -47.38
N LEU A 53 16.28 -5.43 -47.07
CA LEU A 53 17.65 -5.74 -46.70
C LEU A 53 18.54 -5.64 -47.94
N TRP A 54 19.00 -4.43 -48.24
CA TRP A 54 20.06 -4.23 -49.21
C TRP A 54 21.33 -4.84 -48.62
N THR A 55 21.76 -6.00 -49.11
CA THR A 55 23.13 -6.51 -48.91
C THR A 55 24.08 -5.64 -49.72
N ALA A 56 24.28 -4.40 -49.26
CA ALA A 56 25.33 -3.53 -49.74
C ALA A 56 26.60 -3.84 -48.95
N SER A 57 27.67 -4.19 -49.65
CA SER A 57 29.00 -4.28 -49.06
C SER A 57 29.53 -2.88 -48.74
N SER A 58 30.34 -2.78 -47.68
CA SER A 58 31.06 -1.56 -47.35
C SER A 58 31.99 -1.15 -48.51
N ARG A 59 32.22 0.15 -48.65
CA ARG A 59 33.10 0.68 -49.70
C ARG A 59 34.37 1.20 -49.06
N TRP A 60 35.51 0.92 -49.70
CA TRP A 60 36.78 1.47 -49.28
C TRP A 60 36.79 2.99 -49.47
N ASN A 61 37.10 3.73 -48.40
CA ASN A 61 37.25 5.17 -48.44
C ASN A 61 38.73 5.52 -48.52
N ASN A 62 39.20 5.86 -49.72
CA ASN A 62 40.61 6.20 -50.00
C ASN A 62 41.16 7.33 -49.12
N LYS A 63 40.33 8.27 -48.67
CA LYS A 63 40.80 9.40 -47.84
C LYS A 63 41.03 9.00 -46.40
N ALA A 64 40.23 8.09 -45.87
CA ALA A 64 40.32 7.61 -44.50
C ALA A 64 41.13 6.32 -44.38
N SER A 65 41.47 5.68 -45.51
CA SER A 65 42.08 4.35 -45.57
C SER A 65 41.33 3.30 -44.74
N LYS A 66 39.98 3.36 -44.78
CA LYS A 66 39.09 2.45 -44.03
C LYS A 66 37.88 2.07 -44.88
N TYR A 67 37.34 0.87 -44.64
CA TYR A 67 36.03 0.50 -45.17
C TYR A 67 34.94 1.28 -44.43
N ALA A 68 34.02 1.91 -45.17
CA ALA A 68 32.94 2.69 -44.59
C ALA A 68 31.60 2.29 -45.21
N GLN A 69 30.58 2.24 -44.36
CA GLN A 69 29.19 2.08 -44.75
C GLN A 69 28.34 2.98 -43.86
N VAL A 70 27.42 3.74 -44.46
CA VAL A 70 26.48 4.58 -43.72
C VAL A 70 25.18 3.80 -43.59
N VAL A 71 24.78 3.55 -42.34
CA VAL A 71 23.48 2.97 -42.02
C VAL A 71 22.65 4.07 -41.38
N GLU A 72 21.53 4.42 -42.01
CA GLU A 72 20.56 5.38 -41.47
C GLU A 72 19.44 4.61 -40.77
N VAL A 73 19.24 4.87 -39.48
CA VAL A 73 18.22 4.20 -38.68
C VAL A 73 17.20 5.23 -38.20
N HIS A 74 15.95 5.04 -38.57
CA HIS A 74 14.84 5.86 -38.10
C HIS A 74 14.05 5.09 -37.05
N HIS A 75 13.87 5.70 -35.88
CA HIS A 75 13.08 5.14 -34.79
C HIS A 75 12.19 6.23 -34.18
N GLY A 76 11.04 5.84 -33.62
CA GLY A 76 10.07 6.78 -33.03
C GLY A 76 10.47 7.33 -31.66
N GLU A 77 11.51 6.76 -31.05
CA GLU A 77 12.04 7.09 -29.72
C GLU A 77 13.54 7.33 -29.81
N GLU A 78 14.12 8.10 -28.88
CA GLU A 78 15.56 8.34 -28.82
C GLU A 78 16.31 7.05 -28.48
N PHE A 79 17.45 6.81 -29.13
CA PHE A 79 18.27 5.62 -28.93
C PHE A 79 19.77 5.93 -29.04
N LYS A 80 20.58 5.10 -28.39
CA LYS A 80 22.03 5.04 -28.55
C LYS A 80 22.38 3.81 -29.37
N LEU A 81 23.43 3.93 -30.17
CA LEU A 81 24.01 2.82 -30.90
C LEU A 81 25.29 2.41 -30.19
N GLU A 82 25.32 1.18 -29.66
CA GLU A 82 26.54 0.62 -29.08
C GLU A 82 27.03 -0.57 -29.91
N PRO A 83 28.30 -0.56 -30.36
CA PRO A 83 28.90 -1.72 -30.99
C PRO A 83 29.16 -2.80 -29.94
N MET A 84 28.72 -4.03 -30.22
CA MET A 84 28.90 -5.17 -29.33
C MET A 84 29.42 -6.38 -30.11
N LEU A 85 30.36 -7.13 -29.51
CA LEU A 85 30.79 -8.43 -30.03
C LEU A 85 29.96 -9.54 -29.37
N MET A 86 29.28 -10.35 -30.18
CA MET A 86 28.55 -11.51 -29.65
C MET A 86 29.55 -12.59 -29.19
N THR A 87 29.61 -12.87 -27.89
CA THR A 87 30.59 -13.81 -27.31
C THR A 87 30.11 -15.27 -27.29
N GLU A 88 28.81 -15.50 -27.44
CA GLU A 88 28.17 -16.81 -27.32
C GLU A 88 27.02 -16.99 -28.33
N GLY A 89 26.57 -18.24 -28.52
CA GLY A 89 25.45 -18.60 -29.39
C GLY A 89 25.77 -18.74 -30.89
N PRO A 90 24.75 -18.93 -31.75
CA PRO A 90 24.92 -19.19 -33.19
C PRO A 90 25.57 -18.05 -33.98
N LEU A 91 25.58 -16.84 -33.41
CA LEU A 91 26.17 -15.63 -34.00
C LEU A 91 27.47 -15.22 -33.29
N LYS A 92 28.06 -16.10 -32.47
CA LYS A 92 29.34 -15.87 -31.78
C LYS A 92 30.41 -15.38 -32.77
N GLY A 93 31.16 -14.37 -32.35
CA GLY A 93 32.22 -13.73 -33.13
C GLY A 93 31.74 -12.62 -34.07
N ARG A 94 30.43 -12.36 -34.18
CA ARG A 94 29.91 -11.26 -35.01
C ARG A 94 29.83 -9.96 -34.21
N ARG A 95 30.24 -8.85 -34.84
CA ARG A 95 29.99 -7.49 -34.35
C ARG A 95 28.56 -7.08 -34.73
N VAL A 96 27.78 -6.62 -33.77
CA VAL A 96 26.42 -6.12 -33.94
C VAL A 96 26.33 -4.68 -33.45
N LEU A 97 25.45 -3.89 -34.04
CA LEU A 97 25.07 -2.58 -33.51
C LEU A 97 23.77 -2.75 -32.72
N VAL A 98 23.84 -2.54 -31.41
CA VAL A 98 22.67 -2.62 -30.53
C VAL A 98 22.01 -1.25 -30.48
N LEU A 99 20.71 -1.19 -30.79
CA LEU A 99 19.89 -0.02 -30.51
C LEU A 99 19.42 -0.09 -29.05
N GLU A 100 20.08 0.67 -28.19
CA GLU A 100 19.66 0.84 -26.81
C GLU A 100 18.70 2.03 -26.71
N PRO A 101 17.44 1.83 -26.28
CA PRO A 101 16.53 2.95 -26.05
C PRO A 101 17.17 3.93 -25.06
N VAL A 102 17.29 5.21 -25.44
CA VAL A 102 17.61 6.27 -24.51
C VAL A 102 16.30 6.58 -23.81
N VAL A 103 16.03 5.82 -22.76
CA VAL A 103 14.96 6.19 -21.86
C VAL A 103 15.43 7.49 -21.19
N ARG A 104 14.98 8.66 -21.67
CA ARG A 104 15.08 9.97 -20.98
C ARG A 104 14.26 10.00 -19.69
N THR A 105 14.14 8.88 -19.03
CA THR A 105 13.85 8.83 -17.63
C THR A 105 15.17 8.39 -17.02
N GLU A 106 15.97 9.37 -16.60
CA GLU A 106 16.63 9.20 -15.31
C GLU A 106 15.51 8.83 -14.34
N HIS A 107 15.23 7.53 -14.23
CA HIS A 107 14.19 7.04 -13.37
C HIS A 107 14.60 7.51 -11.99
N PHE A 108 13.76 8.35 -11.43
CA PHE A 108 13.96 8.86 -10.10
C PHE A 108 14.11 7.66 -9.15
N ARG A 109 15.34 7.44 -8.67
CA ARG A 109 15.65 6.34 -7.75
C ARG A 109 15.04 6.71 -6.42
N PHE A 110 13.82 6.24 -6.18
CA PHE A 110 13.03 6.64 -5.02
C PHE A 110 13.81 6.47 -3.70
N LEU A 111 14.63 5.43 -3.55
CA LEU A 111 15.43 5.17 -2.35
C LEU A 111 16.68 6.05 -2.20
N ASP A 112 17.08 6.78 -3.25
CA ASP A 112 18.16 7.77 -3.18
C ASP A 112 17.69 9.08 -2.55
N LEU A 113 16.37 9.25 -2.41
CA LEU A 113 15.85 10.39 -1.69
C LEU A 113 16.26 10.35 -0.21
N PRO A 114 16.52 11.54 0.37
CA PRO A 114 16.59 11.68 1.81
C PRO A 114 15.38 11.04 2.51
N PRO A 115 15.56 10.32 3.64
CA PRO A 115 14.48 9.67 4.37
C PRO A 115 13.29 10.58 4.70
N GLU A 116 13.54 11.88 4.88
CA GLU A 116 12.53 12.91 5.15
C GLU A 116 11.57 13.05 3.98
N LEU A 117 12.09 13.16 2.76
CA LEU A 117 11.28 13.26 1.54
C LEU A 117 10.53 11.95 1.28
N ARG A 118 11.16 10.80 1.53
CA ARG A 118 10.47 9.49 1.43
C ARG A 118 9.31 9.40 2.42
N SER A 119 9.51 9.86 3.65
CA SER A 119 8.47 9.92 4.68
C SER A 119 7.31 10.83 4.28
N MET A 120 7.59 12.00 3.69
CA MET A 120 6.55 12.90 3.16
C MET A 120 5.75 12.22 2.04
N ILE A 121 6.42 11.53 1.12
CA ILE A 121 5.74 10.79 0.04
C ILE A 121 4.90 9.64 0.62
N TYR A 122 5.43 8.89 1.57
CA TYR A 122 4.66 7.85 2.26
C TYR A 122 3.45 8.39 2.99
N ASP A 123 3.56 9.55 3.63
CA ASP A 123 2.43 10.21 4.27
C ASP A 123 1.33 10.54 3.26
N LEU A 124 1.70 11.09 2.09
CA LEU A 124 0.75 11.41 1.01
C LEU A 124 0.07 10.16 0.44
N VAL A 125 0.80 9.05 0.33
CA VAL A 125 0.29 7.82 -0.29
C VAL A 125 -0.48 6.93 0.68
N LEU A 126 -0.01 6.82 1.94
CA LEU A 126 -0.57 5.87 2.91
C LEU A 126 -1.74 6.45 3.69
N VAL A 127 -1.73 7.75 4.01
CA VAL A 127 -2.74 8.33 4.89
C VAL A 127 -4.03 8.55 4.11
N HIS A 128 -4.99 7.63 4.29
CA HIS A 128 -6.31 7.77 3.70
C HIS A 128 -6.97 9.07 4.21
N GLN A 129 -7.69 9.78 3.34
CA GLN A 129 -8.40 11.02 3.69
C GLN A 129 -9.29 10.91 4.95
N SER A 130 -9.85 9.73 5.23
CA SER A 130 -10.72 9.51 6.40
C SER A 130 -9.94 9.17 7.68
N GLY A 131 -8.66 8.78 7.55
CA GLY A 131 -7.84 8.24 8.64
C GLY A 131 -8.40 6.96 9.29
N LYS A 132 -9.43 6.33 8.70
CA LYS A 132 -10.13 5.17 9.28
C LYS A 132 -10.05 3.98 8.33
N VAL A 133 -9.70 2.82 8.89
CA VAL A 133 -9.64 1.56 8.15
C VAL A 133 -10.50 0.54 8.87
N ASP A 134 -11.65 0.21 8.27
CA ASP A 134 -12.52 -0.86 8.76
C ASP A 134 -11.94 -2.22 8.37
N ILE A 135 -11.69 -3.08 9.35
CA ILE A 135 -11.11 -4.41 9.18
C ILE A 135 -12.16 -5.47 9.51
N GLN A 136 -12.22 -6.49 8.67
CA GLN A 136 -12.98 -7.72 8.88
C GLN A 136 -12.11 -8.94 8.62
N THR A 137 -12.54 -10.14 9.00
CA THR A 137 -11.85 -11.37 8.61
C THR A 137 -12.49 -12.03 7.41
N TYR A 138 -11.65 -12.56 6.54
CA TYR A 138 -12.05 -13.38 5.41
C TYR A 138 -11.27 -14.70 5.44
N GLN A 139 -11.96 -15.81 5.18
CA GLN A 139 -11.36 -17.13 5.10
C GLN A 139 -11.74 -17.76 3.75
N PRO A 140 -10.86 -17.69 2.76
CA PRO A 140 -11.06 -18.42 1.51
C PRO A 140 -11.07 -19.94 1.76
N ARG A 141 -11.70 -20.69 0.85
CA ARG A 141 -11.76 -22.16 0.95
C ARG A 141 -10.35 -22.74 0.82
N GLY A 142 -9.92 -23.51 1.81
CA GLY A 142 -8.59 -24.13 1.82
C GLY A 142 -7.44 -23.20 2.25
N PHE A 143 -7.73 -21.96 2.65
CA PHE A 143 -6.73 -21.01 3.14
C PHE A 143 -6.99 -20.59 4.57
N ASP A 144 -5.93 -20.12 5.23
CA ASP A 144 -6.02 -19.53 6.55
C ASP A 144 -6.87 -18.25 6.54
N ARG A 145 -7.59 -18.06 7.64
CA ARG A 145 -8.32 -16.81 7.89
C ARG A 145 -7.35 -15.64 8.00
N ARG A 146 -7.63 -14.58 7.23
CA ARG A 146 -6.82 -13.36 7.15
C ARG A 146 -7.64 -12.10 7.41
N PRO A 147 -7.04 -11.02 7.93
CA PRO A 147 -7.68 -9.71 7.98
C PRO A 147 -7.76 -9.12 6.57
N VAL A 148 -8.88 -8.51 6.24
CA VAL A 148 -9.10 -7.77 5.00
C VAL A 148 -9.85 -6.47 5.33
N GLN A 149 -9.80 -5.50 4.42
CA GLN A 149 -10.62 -4.30 4.57
C GLN A 149 -12.12 -4.65 4.42
N LYS A 150 -12.98 -3.96 5.16
CA LYS A 150 -14.43 -4.12 5.03
C LYS A 150 -14.85 -3.81 3.59
N GLY A 151 -15.73 -4.63 3.04
CA GLY A 151 -16.13 -4.55 1.64
C GLY A 151 -15.23 -5.30 0.66
N TYR A 152 -14.17 -5.98 1.13
CA TYR A 152 -13.26 -6.76 0.27
C TYR A 152 -13.94 -7.82 -0.60
N THR A 153 -15.07 -8.39 -0.16
CA THR A 153 -15.81 -9.41 -0.94
C THR A 153 -17.00 -8.81 -1.69
N GLU A 154 -17.26 -7.50 -1.56
CA GLU A 154 -18.42 -6.86 -2.15
C GLU A 154 -18.12 -6.45 -3.60
N GLN A 155 -18.78 -7.09 -4.56
CA GLN A 155 -18.54 -6.88 -5.98
C GLN A 155 -18.64 -5.41 -6.43
N ARG A 156 -19.51 -4.62 -5.80
CA ARG A 156 -19.65 -3.18 -6.07
C ARG A 156 -18.35 -2.37 -5.89
N ASN A 157 -17.43 -2.85 -5.05
CA ASN A 157 -16.14 -2.20 -4.81
C ASN A 157 -15.05 -2.62 -5.81
N HIS A 158 -15.38 -3.57 -6.70
CA HIS A 158 -14.44 -4.27 -7.57
C HIS A 158 -14.95 -4.24 -9.03
N TRP A 159 -15.36 -3.05 -9.48
CA TRP A 159 -15.85 -2.85 -10.84
C TRP A 159 -14.85 -3.36 -11.88
N LYS A 160 -15.33 -4.17 -12.84
CA LYS A 160 -14.55 -4.84 -13.90
C LYS A 160 -13.50 -5.87 -13.42
N GLN A 161 -13.45 -6.20 -12.14
CA GLN A 161 -12.59 -7.27 -11.64
C GLN A 161 -13.37 -8.58 -11.56
N ARG A 162 -12.70 -9.69 -11.84
CA ARG A 162 -13.26 -11.04 -11.67
C ARG A 162 -12.84 -11.57 -10.31
N TRP A 163 -13.78 -12.15 -9.57
CA TRP A 163 -13.46 -12.85 -8.33
C TRP A 163 -12.91 -14.25 -8.66
N ASP A 164 -11.64 -14.49 -8.31
CA ASP A 164 -11.03 -15.81 -8.31
C ASP A 164 -11.42 -16.52 -7.01
N ARG A 165 -12.34 -17.48 -7.12
CA ARG A 165 -12.85 -18.25 -5.97
C ARG A 165 -11.80 -19.14 -5.34
N ASP A 166 -10.87 -19.65 -6.14
CA ASP A 166 -9.86 -20.61 -5.69
C ASP A 166 -8.74 -19.86 -4.98
N ALA A 167 -8.28 -18.72 -5.50
CA ALA A 167 -7.30 -17.90 -4.79
C ALA A 167 -7.92 -16.98 -3.71
N GLY A 168 -9.25 -16.84 -3.69
CA GLY A 168 -9.96 -15.97 -2.76
C GLY A 168 -9.57 -14.51 -2.88
N LYS A 169 -9.32 -14.04 -4.11
CA LYS A 169 -8.87 -12.68 -4.43
C LYS A 169 -9.57 -12.18 -5.68
N TRP A 170 -9.55 -10.88 -5.91
CA TRP A 170 -9.96 -10.35 -7.20
C TRP A 170 -8.78 -10.32 -8.17
N ASP A 171 -9.03 -10.67 -9.43
CA ASP A 171 -8.06 -10.55 -10.52
C ASP A 171 -7.86 -9.08 -10.90
N ASN A 172 -6.65 -8.75 -11.35
CA ASN A 172 -6.28 -7.40 -11.78
C ASN A 172 -6.55 -6.33 -10.71
N GLN A 173 -6.40 -6.68 -9.42
CA GLN A 173 -6.42 -5.68 -8.35
C GLN A 173 -5.28 -4.71 -8.51
N ILE A 174 -5.62 -3.43 -8.57
CA ILE A 174 -4.66 -2.36 -8.37
C ILE A 174 -4.09 -2.53 -6.95
N PRO A 175 -2.77 -2.65 -6.79
CA PRO A 175 -2.17 -2.78 -5.47
C PRO A 175 -2.60 -1.62 -4.57
N SER A 176 -3.08 -1.94 -3.36
CA SER A 176 -3.37 -0.92 -2.35
C SER A 176 -2.08 -0.22 -1.92
N ALA A 177 -2.18 0.99 -1.36
CA ALA A 177 -1.04 1.68 -0.75
C ALA A 177 -0.34 0.83 0.33
N ALA A 178 -1.09 -0.04 1.04
CA ALA A 178 -0.54 -0.97 2.03
C ALA A 178 0.40 -2.03 1.41
N SER A 179 0.37 -2.25 0.10
CA SER A 179 1.31 -3.14 -0.60
C SER A 179 2.76 -2.65 -0.48
N MET A 180 2.99 -1.37 -0.16
CA MET A 180 4.33 -0.84 0.10
C MET A 180 5.05 -1.54 1.26
N LEU A 181 4.31 -2.09 2.23
CA LEU A 181 4.88 -2.90 3.32
C LEU A 181 5.60 -4.16 2.81
N ARG A 182 5.31 -4.61 1.58
CA ARG A 182 5.80 -5.88 1.03
C ARG A 182 6.97 -5.70 0.06
N VAL A 183 7.37 -4.48 -0.26
CA VAL A 183 8.36 -4.22 -1.32
C VAL A 183 9.76 -4.61 -0.87
N ASN A 184 10.26 -4.03 0.22
CA ASN A 184 11.55 -4.38 0.81
C ASN A 184 11.60 -4.01 2.30
N LYS A 185 12.67 -4.40 3.01
CA LYS A 185 12.84 -4.18 4.45
C LYS A 185 12.93 -2.70 4.84
N GLN A 186 13.57 -1.87 4.02
CA GLN A 186 13.73 -0.43 4.27
C GLN A 186 12.38 0.27 4.19
N MET A 187 11.64 0.06 3.10
CA MET A 187 10.28 0.57 2.92
C MET A 187 9.35 0.05 4.01
N LEU A 188 9.43 -1.23 4.38
CA LEU A 188 8.65 -1.77 5.50
C LEU A 188 8.92 -1.00 6.81
N GLY A 189 10.19 -0.76 7.13
CA GLY A 189 10.60 -0.04 8.34
C GLY A 189 10.09 1.40 8.39
N GLU A 190 10.05 2.07 7.24
CA GLU A 190 9.62 3.48 7.13
C GLU A 190 8.11 3.64 7.02
N THR A 191 7.43 2.74 6.29
CA THR A 191 5.98 2.82 6.03
C THR A 191 5.13 2.24 7.15
N ALA A 192 5.61 1.22 7.88
CA ALA A 192 4.82 0.60 8.95
C ALA A 192 4.44 1.60 10.08
N PRO A 193 5.35 2.45 10.59
CA PRO A 193 5.00 3.49 11.56
C PRO A 193 3.93 4.47 11.05
N ILE A 194 3.98 4.81 9.77
CA ILE A 194 3.03 5.75 9.14
C ILE A 194 1.66 5.08 9.00
N LEU A 195 1.61 3.92 8.35
CA LEU A 195 0.35 3.20 8.11
C LEU A 195 -0.32 2.82 9.44
N TYR A 196 0.39 2.17 10.36
CA TYR A 196 -0.23 1.71 11.61
C TYR A 196 -0.41 2.82 12.66
N GLY A 197 0.41 3.88 12.59
CA GLY A 197 0.37 4.96 13.56
C GLY A 197 -0.62 6.06 13.24
N ARG A 198 -0.87 6.36 11.97
CA ARG A 198 -1.78 7.46 11.57
C ARG A 198 -3.23 7.04 11.35
N HIS A 199 -3.49 5.74 11.18
CA HIS A 199 -4.84 5.24 10.99
C HIS A 199 -5.50 4.82 12.30
N THR A 200 -6.81 5.01 12.35
CA THR A 200 -7.70 4.36 13.31
C THR A 200 -8.23 3.07 12.70
N PHE A 201 -7.79 1.92 13.22
CA PHE A 201 -8.31 0.63 12.77
C PHE A 201 -9.60 0.30 13.53
N ARG A 202 -10.67 0.11 12.77
CA ARG A 202 -11.99 -0.22 13.31
C ARG A 202 -12.32 -1.69 13.09
N PHE A 203 -12.89 -2.31 14.12
CA PHE A 203 -13.32 -3.71 14.10
C PHE A 203 -14.74 -3.80 14.61
N ASP A 204 -15.61 -4.48 13.86
CA ASP A 204 -16.98 -4.75 14.31
C ASP A 204 -17.03 -6.00 15.21
N LYS A 205 -16.04 -6.90 15.12
CA LYS A 205 -15.92 -8.13 15.94
C LYS A 205 -14.55 -8.26 16.59
N MET A 206 -14.51 -8.79 17.82
CA MET A 206 -13.24 -9.07 18.50
C MET A 206 -12.41 -10.15 17.81
N SER A 207 -13.04 -11.10 17.13
CA SER A 207 -12.33 -12.08 16.30
C SER A 207 -11.52 -11.41 15.18
N ASP A 208 -12.02 -10.30 14.63
CA ASP A 208 -11.36 -9.58 13.55
C ASP A 208 -10.14 -8.82 14.08
N ALA A 209 -10.30 -8.15 15.22
CA ALA A 209 -9.19 -7.52 15.94
C ALA A 209 -8.10 -8.54 16.32
N HIS A 210 -8.49 -9.70 16.87
CA HIS A 210 -7.54 -10.75 17.23
C HIS A 210 -6.77 -11.27 16.01
N CYS A 211 -7.46 -11.57 14.90
CA CYS A 211 -6.83 -12.01 13.66
C CYS A 211 -5.87 -10.96 13.10
N PHE A 212 -6.29 -9.68 13.08
CA PHE A 212 -5.48 -8.57 12.63
C PHE A 212 -4.20 -8.40 13.48
N LEU A 213 -4.34 -8.32 14.80
CA LEU A 213 -3.22 -8.14 15.72
C LEU A 213 -2.21 -9.30 15.65
N ARG A 214 -2.70 -10.52 15.39
CA ARG A 214 -1.83 -11.69 15.17
C ARG A 214 -1.06 -11.56 13.87
N THR A 215 -1.74 -11.13 12.81
CA THR A 215 -1.17 -11.01 11.46
C THR A 215 -0.08 -9.94 11.38
N ILE A 216 -0.29 -8.77 11.98
CA ILE A 216 0.71 -7.69 11.93
C ILE A 216 1.89 -7.91 12.88
N SER A 217 1.81 -8.91 13.77
CA SER A 217 2.90 -9.37 14.63
C SER A 217 3.59 -8.21 15.38
N SER A 218 4.92 -8.08 15.28
CA SER A 218 5.71 -7.04 15.95
C SER A 218 5.38 -5.61 15.53
N MET A 219 4.67 -5.41 14.40
CA MET A 219 4.24 -4.09 13.94
C MET A 219 3.13 -3.49 14.82
N ARG A 220 2.54 -4.28 15.74
CA ARG A 220 1.63 -3.79 16.79
C ARG A 220 2.20 -2.61 17.56
N LYS A 221 3.52 -2.52 17.71
CA LYS A 221 4.23 -1.41 18.39
C LYS A 221 3.92 -0.02 17.81
N HIS A 222 3.51 0.02 16.55
CA HIS A 222 3.18 1.25 15.82
C HIS A 222 1.72 1.67 15.95
N LEU A 223 0.83 0.82 16.48
CA LEU A 223 -0.59 1.15 16.62
C LEU A 223 -0.79 2.30 17.62
N ARG A 224 -1.57 3.31 17.22
CA ARG A 224 -1.94 4.45 18.07
C ARG A 224 -3.43 4.52 18.38
N HIS A 225 -4.27 4.19 17.41
CA HIS A 225 -5.72 4.36 17.52
C HIS A 225 -6.45 3.08 17.09
N LEU A 226 -7.26 2.55 18.01
CA LEU A 226 -8.14 1.41 17.74
C LEU A 226 -9.58 1.81 18.02
N ASN A 227 -10.50 1.17 17.31
CA ASN A 227 -11.93 1.41 17.45
C ASN A 227 -12.67 0.08 17.41
N PHE A 228 -13.20 -0.35 18.56
CA PHE A 228 -14.12 -1.47 18.62
C PHE A 228 -15.53 -0.92 18.43
N GLY A 229 -16.08 -1.14 17.23
CA GLY A 229 -17.21 -0.41 16.66
C GLY A 229 -18.50 -0.40 17.50
N THR A 230 -19.43 0.46 17.11
CA THR A 230 -20.68 0.76 17.84
C THR A 230 -21.75 -0.33 17.77
N ILE A 231 -21.69 -1.21 16.76
CA ILE A 231 -22.79 -2.12 16.43
C ILE A 231 -22.73 -3.37 17.33
N CYS A 232 -23.27 -3.32 18.56
CA CYS A 232 -23.69 -4.54 19.31
C CYS A 232 -25.11 -4.98 18.96
N HIS A 233 -25.50 -4.94 17.69
CA HIS A 233 -26.82 -5.44 17.30
C HIS A 233 -26.86 -6.97 17.24
N TYR A 234 -25.71 -7.66 17.23
CA TYR A 234 -25.64 -9.12 17.18
C TYR A 234 -24.50 -9.71 18.01
N TRP A 235 -24.64 -11.01 18.29
CA TRP A 235 -23.68 -11.89 18.97
C TRP A 235 -22.25 -11.70 18.44
N GLY A 236 -21.32 -11.29 19.31
CA GLY A 236 -19.87 -11.33 19.00
C GLY A 236 -19.06 -10.07 19.29
N CYS A 237 -19.65 -9.00 19.82
CA CYS A 237 -18.89 -7.78 20.10
C CYS A 237 -17.94 -7.93 21.31
N TYR A 238 -18.37 -8.60 22.37
CA TYR A 238 -17.48 -8.96 23.47
C TYR A 238 -17.36 -10.47 23.58
N ASN A 239 -16.12 -10.96 23.71
CA ASN A 239 -15.84 -12.36 23.91
C ASN A 239 -14.84 -12.51 25.05
N LYS A 240 -15.30 -13.09 26.16
CA LYS A 240 -14.53 -13.28 27.40
C LYS A 240 -13.19 -14.00 27.21
N LYS A 241 -13.05 -14.82 26.15
CA LYS A 241 -11.80 -15.53 25.85
C LYS A 241 -10.85 -14.68 25.01
N SER A 242 -11.35 -14.04 23.95
CA SER A 242 -10.49 -13.28 23.02
C SER A 242 -10.13 -11.89 23.51
N THR A 243 -11.00 -11.22 24.28
CA THR A 243 -10.76 -9.84 24.72
C THR A 243 -9.50 -9.71 25.59
N PRO A 244 -9.29 -10.52 26.65
CA PRO A 244 -8.04 -10.46 27.41
C PRO A 244 -6.80 -10.76 26.56
N ALA A 245 -6.92 -11.69 25.60
CA ALA A 245 -5.81 -12.02 24.70
C ALA A 245 -5.45 -10.82 23.80
N ILE A 246 -6.44 -10.12 23.26
CA ILE A 246 -6.25 -8.88 22.48
C ILE A 246 -5.53 -7.83 23.32
N PHE A 247 -5.97 -7.58 24.56
CA PHE A 247 -5.32 -6.59 25.42
C PHE A 247 -3.88 -6.97 25.79
N ARG A 248 -3.59 -8.26 26.00
CA ARG A 248 -2.21 -8.75 26.17
C ARG A 248 -1.35 -8.49 24.94
N MET A 249 -1.87 -8.70 23.73
CA MET A 249 -1.12 -8.42 22.49
C MET A 249 -0.83 -6.93 22.28
N LEU A 250 -1.67 -6.05 22.84
CA LEU A 250 -1.51 -4.60 22.78
C LEU A 250 -0.52 -4.05 23.81
N VAL A 251 0.00 -4.87 24.73
CA VAL A 251 1.06 -4.45 25.67
C VAL A 251 2.31 -3.96 24.90
N ASP A 252 2.60 -4.54 23.74
CA ASP A 252 3.70 -4.13 22.87
C ASP A 252 3.44 -2.80 22.14
N ALA A 253 2.17 -2.37 22.07
CA ALA A 253 1.72 -1.13 21.43
C ALA A 253 2.09 0.09 22.28
N LYS A 254 3.39 0.29 22.40
CA LYS A 254 4.05 1.36 23.13
C LYS A 254 3.44 2.73 22.80
N GLN A 255 3.12 3.00 21.53
CA GLN A 255 2.56 4.29 21.13
C GLN A 255 1.03 4.36 21.18
N LEU A 256 0.35 3.41 21.82
CA LEU A 256 -1.11 3.38 21.86
C LEU A 256 -1.67 4.59 22.63
N GLN A 257 -2.50 5.38 21.95
CA GLN A 257 -3.06 6.63 22.47
C GLN A 257 -4.54 6.52 22.81
N SER A 258 -5.30 5.74 22.04
CA SER A 258 -6.74 5.61 22.28
C SER A 258 -7.32 4.29 21.79
N ILE A 259 -8.19 3.72 22.59
CA ILE A 259 -9.10 2.64 22.22
C ILE A 259 -10.52 3.17 22.35
N ALA A 260 -11.19 3.38 21.23
CA ALA A 260 -12.61 3.69 21.22
C ALA A 260 -13.42 2.41 21.45
N ILE A 261 -14.38 2.45 22.37
CA ILE A 261 -15.25 1.33 22.72
C ILE A 261 -16.72 1.74 22.62
N CYS A 262 -17.57 0.78 22.28
CA CYS A 262 -19.01 0.95 22.31
C CYS A 262 -19.51 1.22 23.74
N HIS A 263 -20.42 2.19 23.89
CA HIS A 263 -21.10 2.51 25.15
C HIS A 263 -21.71 1.28 25.83
N LYS A 264 -22.29 0.35 25.04
CA LYS A 264 -22.93 -0.87 25.55
C LYS A 264 -21.97 -1.77 26.34
N TRP A 265 -20.66 -1.70 26.13
CA TRP A 265 -19.67 -2.54 26.85
C TRP A 265 -19.44 -2.12 28.29
N VAL A 266 -19.76 -0.86 28.63
CA VAL A 266 -19.43 -0.25 29.92
C VAL A 266 -20.64 0.43 30.58
N CYS A 267 -21.82 0.29 29.99
CA CYS A 267 -23.05 0.89 30.50
C CYS A 267 -23.67 0.07 31.65
N GLY A 268 -23.57 -1.26 31.62
CA GLY A 268 -24.21 -2.17 32.59
C GLY A 268 -25.75 -2.21 32.52
N ARG A 269 -26.40 -1.36 31.72
CA ARG A 269 -27.87 -1.30 31.56
C ARG A 269 -28.34 -1.87 30.21
N ILE A 270 -27.96 -3.10 29.90
CA ILE A 270 -28.46 -3.74 28.68
C ILE A 270 -29.83 -4.37 28.97
N PRO A 271 -30.87 -4.04 28.18
CA PRO A 271 -32.17 -4.68 28.32
C PRO A 271 -32.03 -6.20 28.17
N ARG A 272 -32.63 -6.98 29.09
CA ARG A 272 -32.49 -8.46 29.12
C ARG A 272 -32.87 -9.16 27.81
N HIS A 273 -33.70 -8.54 26.97
CA HIS A 273 -34.09 -9.11 25.67
C HIS A 273 -32.99 -9.01 24.60
N TRP A 274 -32.03 -8.10 24.77
CA TRP A 274 -30.82 -8.03 23.94
C TRP A 274 -29.83 -8.99 24.59
N GLN A 275 -29.79 -10.24 24.14
CA GLN A 275 -28.85 -11.26 24.59
C GLN A 275 -27.36 -10.92 24.26
N CYS A 276 -27.03 -9.63 24.08
CA CYS A 276 -25.68 -9.09 23.93
C CYS A 276 -24.92 -9.36 25.24
N LYS A 277 -23.97 -10.31 25.20
CA LYS A 277 -23.09 -10.70 26.30
C LYS A 277 -22.01 -9.64 26.58
N CYS A 278 -22.38 -8.38 26.73
CA CYS A 278 -21.42 -7.37 27.18
C CYS A 278 -20.97 -7.69 28.61
N PRO A 279 -19.71 -7.39 28.93
CA PRO A 279 -19.22 -7.51 30.28
C PRO A 279 -19.80 -6.39 31.14
N ASP A 280 -19.78 -6.59 32.45
CA ASP A 280 -19.86 -5.46 33.38
C ASP A 280 -18.60 -4.60 33.24
N PRO A 281 -18.68 -3.28 33.52
CA PRO A 281 -17.52 -2.38 33.46
C PRO A 281 -16.32 -2.89 34.26
N GLU A 282 -16.57 -3.50 35.41
CA GLU A 282 -15.59 -4.09 36.30
C GLU A 282 -14.84 -5.25 35.63
N VAL A 283 -15.57 -6.14 34.94
CA VAL A 283 -14.99 -7.25 34.17
C VAL A 283 -14.17 -6.73 32.98
N PHE A 284 -14.67 -5.70 32.27
CA PHE A 284 -13.94 -5.07 31.18
C PHE A 284 -12.60 -4.46 31.64
N VAL A 285 -12.61 -3.76 32.78
CA VAL A 285 -11.40 -3.16 33.35
C VAL A 285 -10.43 -4.24 33.83
N ALA A 286 -10.93 -5.31 34.45
CA ALA A 286 -10.11 -6.45 34.86
C ALA A 286 -9.44 -7.14 33.65
N ASP A 287 -10.19 -7.39 32.58
CA ASP A 287 -9.67 -8.01 31.35
C ASP A 287 -8.62 -7.14 30.64
N SER A 288 -8.67 -5.82 30.83
CA SER A 288 -7.71 -4.85 30.28
C SER A 288 -6.56 -4.47 31.23
N ALA A 289 -6.50 -5.05 32.43
CA ALA A 289 -5.54 -4.65 33.47
C ALA A 289 -4.07 -4.73 33.01
N SER A 290 -3.70 -5.76 32.24
CA SER A 290 -2.33 -5.92 31.71
C SER A 290 -1.91 -4.75 30.81
N LEU A 291 -2.78 -4.36 29.88
CA LEU A 291 -2.58 -3.22 28.99
C LEU A 291 -2.53 -1.91 29.78
N LEU A 292 -3.49 -1.70 30.69
CA LEU A 292 -3.55 -0.48 31.50
C LEU A 292 -2.26 -0.28 32.32
N ARG A 293 -1.75 -1.34 32.95
CA ARG A 293 -0.50 -1.30 33.72
C ARG A 293 0.70 -0.96 32.82
N ALA A 294 0.78 -1.58 31.64
CA ALA A 294 1.86 -1.31 30.69
C ALA A 294 1.85 0.15 30.19
N VAL A 295 0.67 0.67 29.85
CA VAL A 295 0.48 2.05 29.41
C VAL A 295 0.79 3.04 30.54
N HIS A 296 0.32 2.76 31.76
CA HIS A 296 0.61 3.60 32.93
C HIS A 296 2.11 3.63 33.27
N LYS A 297 2.77 2.47 33.27
CA LYS A 297 4.23 2.38 33.51
C LYS A 297 4.99 3.25 32.51
N ARG A 298 4.68 3.12 31.22
CA ARG A 298 5.33 3.91 30.17
C ARG A 298 5.09 5.41 30.31
N GLN A 299 3.92 5.84 30.73
CA GLN A 299 3.63 7.27 30.91
C GLN A 299 4.49 7.90 32.00
N LYS A 300 4.73 7.16 33.09
CA LYS A 300 5.67 7.59 34.13
C LYS A 300 7.09 7.77 33.58
N GLU A 301 7.47 6.98 32.57
CA GLU A 301 8.80 7.05 31.94
C GLU A 301 8.93 8.20 30.93
N LEU A 302 7.85 8.62 30.26
CA LEU A 302 7.91 9.57 29.13
C LEU A 302 7.39 10.98 29.42
N GLU A 303 6.72 11.22 30.56
CA GLU A 303 6.10 12.49 30.97
C GLU A 303 5.10 13.15 29.96
N THR A 304 4.92 12.58 28.77
CA THR A 304 4.26 13.23 27.62
C THR A 304 3.11 12.42 27.02
N GLY A 305 2.75 11.27 27.61
CA GLY A 305 1.69 10.39 27.09
C GLY A 305 0.27 10.69 27.61
N PRO A 306 -0.79 10.35 26.86
CA PRO A 306 -2.17 10.53 27.31
C PRO A 306 -2.44 9.64 28.51
N ALA A 307 -2.80 10.19 29.68
CA ALA A 307 -2.99 9.43 30.92
C ALA A 307 -3.73 8.10 30.71
N ALA A 308 -3.30 7.01 31.38
CA ALA A 308 -3.88 5.67 31.18
C ALA A 308 -5.40 5.66 31.40
N VAL A 309 -5.89 6.53 32.29
CA VAL A 309 -7.30 6.83 32.55
C VAL A 309 -8.08 7.33 31.31
N SER A 310 -7.39 7.90 30.33
CA SER A 310 -7.94 8.43 29.07
C SER A 310 -7.78 7.47 27.87
N LEU A 311 -7.14 6.31 28.07
CA LEU A 311 -6.91 5.33 27.00
C LEU A 311 -8.23 4.86 26.38
N PHE A 312 -9.22 4.53 27.21
CA PHE A 312 -10.54 4.10 26.74
C PHE A 312 -11.43 5.32 26.47
N ARG A 313 -11.84 5.46 25.21
CA ARG A 313 -12.81 6.47 24.76
C ARG A 313 -14.16 5.81 24.54
N VAL A 314 -15.10 6.05 25.45
CA VAL A 314 -16.48 5.61 25.26
C VAL A 314 -17.08 6.43 24.12
N GLN A 315 -17.35 5.77 23.00
CA GLN A 315 -18.05 6.40 21.87
C GLN A 315 -19.40 6.88 22.39
N GLY A 316 -19.71 8.16 22.17
CA GLY A 316 -21.04 8.68 22.45
C GLY A 316 -22.04 7.79 21.74
N GLY A 317 -23.01 7.26 22.48
CA GLY A 317 -24.01 6.41 21.88
C GLY A 317 -24.59 7.10 20.65
N THR A 318 -24.66 6.39 19.53
CA THR A 318 -25.76 6.65 18.60
C THR A 318 -27.02 6.62 19.46
N THR A 319 -27.83 7.66 19.27
CA THR A 319 -29.14 7.92 19.89
C THR A 319 -29.81 6.71 20.54
N CYS A 320 -30.52 6.91 21.67
CA CYS A 320 -31.32 5.82 22.22
C CYS A 320 -32.22 5.24 21.12
N ASN A 321 -32.34 3.91 20.99
CA ASN A 321 -33.09 3.24 19.93
C ASN A 321 -34.45 3.91 19.57
N PRO A 322 -35.24 4.45 20.52
CA PRO A 322 -36.42 5.26 20.20
C PRO A 322 -36.16 6.49 19.31
N CYS A 323 -35.09 7.25 19.52
CA CYS A 323 -34.69 8.37 18.65
C CYS A 323 -33.99 7.89 17.36
N GLU A 324 -33.38 6.69 17.34
CA GLU A 324 -32.77 6.09 16.13
C GLU A 324 -33.84 5.56 15.15
N ASN A 325 -34.95 5.02 15.69
CA ASN A 325 -36.08 4.50 14.92
C ASN A 325 -37.19 5.54 14.66
N ALA A 326 -37.08 6.75 15.20
CA ALA A 326 -38.00 7.85 14.89
C ALA A 326 -37.66 8.47 13.52
N THR A 327 -37.71 7.66 12.48
CA THR A 327 -37.74 8.13 11.09
C THR A 327 -39.07 8.86 10.86
N GLY A 328 -39.14 10.19 10.97
CA GLY A 328 -40.42 10.83 10.67
C GLY A 328 -40.59 12.34 10.68
N THR A 329 -39.82 13.15 11.42
CA THR A 329 -40.08 14.60 11.44
C THR A 329 -38.79 15.40 11.33
N ALA A 330 -38.69 16.18 10.25
CA ALA A 330 -37.58 17.06 9.90
C ALA A 330 -37.42 18.29 10.82
N THR A 331 -38.15 18.34 11.94
CA THR A 331 -37.94 19.30 13.01
C THR A 331 -36.97 18.65 13.98
N GLY A 332 -35.82 19.27 14.28
CA GLY A 332 -34.74 18.73 15.13
C GLY A 332 -35.10 18.47 16.61
N GLU A 333 -36.35 18.16 16.92
CA GLU A 333 -36.86 17.78 18.22
C GLU A 333 -37.00 16.26 18.25
N CYS A 334 -36.24 15.55 19.11
CA CYS A 334 -36.50 14.12 19.30
C CYS A 334 -37.92 13.97 19.85
N SER A 335 -38.78 13.25 19.11
CA SER A 335 -40.18 12.99 19.47
C SER A 335 -40.35 12.10 20.72
N CYS A 336 -39.25 11.69 21.37
CA CYS A 336 -39.34 11.19 22.73
C CYS A 336 -39.76 12.35 23.65
N ARG A 337 -41.07 12.50 23.90
CA ARG A 337 -41.63 13.41 24.94
C ARG A 337 -41.11 13.14 26.36
N SER A 338 -40.18 12.21 26.56
CA SER A 338 -39.49 12.07 27.83
C SER A 338 -38.44 13.17 27.97
N LYS A 339 -38.48 13.93 29.08
CA LYS A 339 -37.45 14.87 29.59
C LYS A 339 -36.06 14.21 29.84
N LYS A 340 -35.64 13.25 29.00
CA LYS A 340 -34.54 12.30 29.24
C LYS A 340 -33.41 12.41 28.21
N CYS A 341 -33.42 13.34 27.26
CA CYS A 341 -32.25 13.56 26.40
C CYS A 341 -31.08 14.19 27.18
N ASP A 342 -31.33 15.14 28.10
CA ASP A 342 -30.33 15.58 29.09
C ASP A 342 -29.79 14.40 29.92
N SER A 343 -30.64 13.38 30.15
CA SER A 343 -30.23 12.16 30.84
C SER A 343 -29.31 11.27 30.01
N LEU A 344 -29.28 11.35 28.67
CA LEU A 344 -28.37 10.53 27.86
C LEU A 344 -26.95 11.07 27.89
N ASP A 345 -26.77 12.40 27.76
CA ASP A 345 -25.46 13.01 27.89
C ASP A 345 -24.95 12.93 29.32
N GLN A 346 -25.82 13.15 30.31
CA GLN A 346 -25.47 12.91 31.71
C GLN A 346 -25.13 11.43 31.93
N HIS A 347 -25.89 10.48 31.38
CA HIS A 347 -25.57 9.06 31.47
C HIS A 347 -24.24 8.71 30.81
N ASN A 348 -23.95 9.24 29.62
CA ASN A 348 -22.67 9.05 28.95
C ASN A 348 -21.52 9.63 29.80
N LYS A 349 -21.72 10.79 30.43
CA LYS A 349 -20.77 11.38 31.40
C LYS A 349 -20.59 10.48 32.62
N ASP A 350 -21.68 9.95 33.17
CA ASP A 350 -21.66 9.05 34.33
C ASP A 350 -20.94 7.74 34.01
N VAL A 351 -21.20 7.14 32.84
CA VAL A 351 -20.53 5.92 32.37
C VAL A 351 -19.04 6.16 32.17
N ARG A 352 -18.66 7.29 31.54
CA ARG A 352 -17.26 7.69 31.40
C ARG A 352 -16.60 7.93 32.75
N SER A 353 -17.31 8.58 33.68
CA SER A 353 -16.83 8.84 35.04
C SER A 353 -16.61 7.54 35.82
N LYS A 354 -17.59 6.62 35.78
CA LYS A 354 -17.51 5.29 36.38
C LYS A 354 -16.33 4.50 35.81
N LEU A 355 -16.19 4.47 34.47
CA LEU A 355 -15.08 3.77 33.83
C LEU A 355 -13.72 4.35 34.26
N ARG A 356 -13.59 5.68 34.27
CA ARG A 356 -12.36 6.36 34.74
C ARG A 356 -12.05 6.04 36.20
N LYS A 357 -13.07 6.01 37.07
CA LYS A 357 -12.92 5.62 38.48
C LYS A 357 -12.38 4.18 38.59
N LEU A 358 -13.00 3.22 37.90
CA LEU A 358 -12.55 1.82 37.90
C LEU A 358 -11.12 1.67 37.37
N VAL A 359 -10.74 2.42 36.32
CA VAL A 359 -9.36 2.41 35.79
C VAL A 359 -8.36 2.96 36.82
N ARG A 360 -8.72 4.02 37.56
CA ARG A 360 -7.85 4.56 38.64
C ARG A 360 -7.68 3.53 39.77
N GLU A 361 -8.76 2.89 40.19
CA GLU A 361 -8.75 1.83 41.21
C GLU A 361 -7.87 0.65 40.76
N GLN A 362 -8.03 0.19 39.52
CA GLN A 362 -7.24 -0.89 38.92
C GLN A 362 -5.74 -0.59 38.85
N LEU A 363 -5.37 0.69 38.77
CA LEU A 363 -3.99 1.19 38.70
C LEU A 363 -3.46 1.71 40.04
N SER A 364 -4.26 1.65 41.12
CA SER A 364 -3.91 2.21 42.44
C SER A 364 -3.50 3.69 42.39
N ILE A 365 -4.11 4.46 41.48
CA ILE A 365 -3.87 5.90 41.36
C ILE A 365 -4.76 6.62 42.38
N LYS A 366 -4.15 7.38 43.30
CA LYS A 366 -4.89 8.22 44.27
C LYS A 366 -5.77 9.21 43.51
N ALA A 367 -7.02 9.36 43.96
CA ALA A 367 -8.07 10.12 43.29
C ALA A 367 -7.75 11.61 43.17
#